data_AF-A0AAN8P9V8-F1
#
_entry.id   AF-A0AAN8P9V8-F1
#
_cell.length_a   1.000
_cell.length_b   1.000
_cell.length_c   1.000
_cell.angle_alpha   90.00
_cell.angle_beta   90.00
_cell.angle_gamma   90.00
#
_symmetry.space_group_name_H-M   'P 1'
#
loop_
_entity.id
_entity.type
_entity.pdbx_description
1 polymer ?
#
loop_
_entity_poly.entity_id
_entity_poly.type
_entity_poly.pdbx_seq_one_letter_code
_entity_poly.pdbx_strand_id
1 'polypeptide(L)'
;MKTDKQDYLMNFGYLPPSDKETGLLRTDDQLRSAIENLQSFANIPVTGELDEKTLELLKKPRCGLPDFQYPSRRRKRYTLHGQKWHYTNLTWSINSSPRNNKNQVK
;
A
#
# COMPACT_ATOMS: atom_id res chain seq x y z
N MET A 1 -3.75 15.91 7.23
CA MET A 1 -2.61 15.41 6.43
C MET A 1 -3.06 15.38 4.97
N LYS A 2 -2.41 16.13 4.09
CA LYS A 2 -2.61 15.96 2.63
C LYS A 2 -1.88 14.67 2.26
N THR A 3 -2.61 13.60 1.96
CA THR A 3 -2.02 12.39 1.40
C THR A 3 -1.51 12.73 0.01
N ASP A 4 -0.21 12.63 -0.22
CA ASP A 4 0.33 12.69 -1.57
C ASP A 4 -0.15 11.43 -2.31
N LYS A 5 -0.82 11.64 -3.44
CA LYS A 5 -1.43 10.57 -4.24
C LYS A 5 -0.34 9.66 -4.79
N GLN A 6 0.82 10.24 -5.10
CA GLN A 6 1.98 9.49 -5.57
C GLN A 6 2.55 8.60 -4.46
N ASP A 7 2.65 9.11 -3.23
CA ASP A 7 3.14 8.33 -2.09
C ASP A 7 2.23 7.13 -1.79
N TYR A 8 0.91 7.32 -1.89
CA TYR A 8 -0.02 6.21 -1.75
C TYR A 8 0.24 5.11 -2.79
N LEU A 9 0.29 5.49 -4.07
CA LEU A 9 0.51 4.54 -5.16
C LEU A 9 1.86 3.83 -5.03
N MET A 10 2.89 4.51 -4.52
CA MET A 10 4.19 3.89 -4.21
C MET A 10 4.11 2.90 -3.04
N ASN A 11 3.50 3.30 -1.93
CA ASN A 11 3.42 2.48 -0.71
C ASN A 11 2.67 1.16 -0.94
N PHE A 12 1.65 1.18 -1.80
CA PHE A 12 0.85 0.00 -2.13
C PHE A 12 1.34 -0.78 -3.35
N GLY A 13 2.40 -0.32 -4.00
CA GLY A 13 3.05 -1.03 -5.10
C GLY A 13 2.42 -0.85 -6.47
N TYR A 14 1.57 0.16 -6.65
CA TYR A 14 1.03 0.54 -7.96
C TYR A 14 2.01 1.38 -8.78
N LEU A 15 2.95 2.04 -8.10
CA LEU A 15 4.00 2.86 -8.72
C LEU A 15 5.37 2.44 -8.19
N PRO A 16 6.41 2.33 -9.03
CA PRO A 16 7.73 1.99 -8.56
C PRO A 16 8.28 3.08 -7.64
N PRO A 17 9.05 2.71 -6.59
CA PRO A 17 9.71 3.68 -5.73
C PRO A 17 10.63 4.57 -6.58
N SER A 18 10.61 5.88 -6.34
CA SER A 18 11.51 6.80 -7.04
C SER A 18 12.95 6.56 -6.60
N ASP A 19 13.84 6.27 -7.53
CA ASP A 19 15.27 6.32 -7.25
C ASP A 19 15.67 7.78 -6.99
N LYS A 20 16.50 8.02 -5.97
CA LYS A 20 16.98 9.37 -5.63
C LYS A 20 17.72 10.06 -6.80
N GLU A 21 18.18 9.28 -7.79
CA GLU A 21 18.80 9.77 -9.03
C GLU A 21 17.79 10.21 -10.10
N THR A 22 16.66 9.52 -10.25
CA THR A 22 15.58 9.95 -11.16
C THR A 22 14.67 10.90 -10.39
N GLY A 23 15.20 12.11 -10.15
CA GLY A 23 14.41 13.21 -9.61
C GLY A 23 13.16 13.45 -10.46
N LEU A 24 12.01 13.06 -9.91
CA LEU A 24 10.66 13.49 -10.29
C LEU A 24 10.18 13.31 -11.75
N LEU A 25 10.96 12.74 -12.66
CA LEU A 25 10.53 12.50 -14.04
C LEU A 25 9.66 11.24 -14.11
N ARG A 26 8.40 11.37 -13.70
CA ARG A 26 7.36 10.40 -14.00
C ARG A 26 6.51 10.91 -15.15
N THR A 27 6.19 10.03 -16.09
CA THR A 27 5.26 10.37 -17.15
C THR A 27 3.83 10.29 -16.64
N ASP A 28 2.97 11.16 -17.16
CA ASP A 28 1.53 11.14 -16.85
C ASP A 28 0.92 9.77 -17.17
N ASP A 29 1.42 9.09 -18.20
CA ASP A 29 1.00 7.74 -18.58
C ASP A 29 1.27 6.69 -17.48
N GLN A 30 2.42 6.77 -16.80
CA GLN A 30 2.74 5.86 -15.70
C GLN A 30 1.80 6.08 -14.51
N LEU A 31 1.47 7.34 -14.23
CA LEU A 31 0.52 7.68 -13.18
C LEU A 31 -0.88 7.19 -13.52
N ARG A 32 -1.32 7.40 -14.77
CA ARG A 32 -2.61 6.93 -15.27
C ARG A 32 -2.73 5.42 -15.14
N SER A 33 -1.74 4.66 -15.60
CA SER A 33 -1.73 3.20 -15.48
C SER A 33 -1.76 2.73 -14.02
N ALA A 34 -1.05 3.42 -13.11
CA ALA A 34 -1.10 3.10 -11.68
C ALA A 34 -2.50 3.31 -11.08
N ILE A 35 -3.20 4.36 -11.51
CA ILE A 35 -4.59 4.63 -11.10
C ILE A 35 -5.53 3.57 -11.65
N GLU A 36 -5.37 3.16 -12.91
CA GLU A 36 -6.19 2.11 -13.53
C GLU A 36 -6.06 0.78 -12.77
N ASN A 37 -4.83 0.43 -12.38
CA ASN A 37 -4.56 -0.76 -11.56
C ASN A 37 -5.20 -0.68 -10.17
N LEU A 38 -5.17 0.49 -9.53
CA LEU A 38 -5.84 0.72 -8.24
C LEU A 38 -7.36 0.56 -8.38
N GLN A 39 -7.95 1.15 -9.43
CA GLN A 39 -9.38 1.07 -9.70
C GLN A 39 -9.84 -0.36 -9.98
N SER A 40 -9.07 -1.10 -10.77
CA SER A 40 -9.29 -2.52 -11.06
C SER A 40 -9.22 -3.36 -9.77
N PHE A 41 -8.20 -3.14 -8.94
CA PHE A 41 -8.05 -3.85 -7.66
C PHE A 41 -9.19 -3.55 -6.67
N ALA A 42 -9.62 -2.29 -6.60
CA ALA A 42 -10.75 -1.88 -5.77
C ALA A 42 -12.12 -2.22 -6.38
N ASN A 43 -12.14 -2.82 -7.57
CA ASN A 43 -13.34 -3.23 -8.30
C ASN A 43 -14.32 -2.07 -8.55
N ILE A 44 -13.77 -0.89 -8.87
CA ILE A 44 -14.52 0.31 -9.29
C ILE A 44 -14.30 0.57 -10.79
N PRO A 45 -15.12 1.42 -11.43
CA PRO A 45 -14.93 1.75 -12.84
C PRO A 45 -13.50 2.28 -13.11
N VAL A 46 -12.85 1.69 -14.12
CA VAL A 46 -11.49 2.05 -14.51
C VAL A 46 -11.57 3.23 -15.47
N THR A 47 -11.18 4.40 -14.98
CA THR A 47 -11.14 5.67 -15.74
C THR A 47 -9.70 6.14 -15.99
N GLY A 48 -8.77 5.71 -15.13
CA GLY A 48 -7.39 6.20 -15.09
C GLY A 48 -7.26 7.59 -14.49
N GLU A 49 -8.35 8.12 -13.94
CA GLU A 49 -8.41 9.46 -13.33
C GLU A 49 -8.79 9.38 -11.85
N LEU A 50 -8.49 10.47 -11.14
CA LEU A 50 -8.74 10.58 -9.71
C LEU A 50 -10.17 11.04 -9.44
N ASP A 51 -11.10 10.17 -9.77
CA ASP A 51 -12.53 10.36 -9.51
C ASP A 51 -12.83 10.41 -8.01
N GLU A 52 -14.01 10.91 -7.66
CA GLU A 52 -14.48 10.98 -6.27
C GLU A 52 -14.41 9.62 -5.55
N LYS A 53 -14.82 8.54 -6.23
CA LYS A 53 -14.69 7.17 -5.72
C LYS A 53 -13.24 6.76 -5.46
N THR A 54 -12.33 7.12 -6.35
CA THR A 54 -10.89 6.87 -6.17
C THR A 54 -10.35 7.67 -4.97
N LEU A 55 -10.80 8.92 -4.78
CA LEU A 55 -10.40 9.76 -3.65
C LEU A 55 -10.94 9.25 -2.31
N GLU A 56 -12.14 8.68 -2.27
CA GLU A 56 -12.68 8.01 -1.09
C GLU A 56 -11.85 6.78 -0.72
N LEU A 57 -11.46 5.97 -1.70
CA LEU A 57 -10.59 4.80 -1.50
C LEU A 57 -9.22 5.20 -0.92
N LEU A 58 -8.63 6.29 -1.40
CA LEU A 58 -7.35 6.81 -0.89
C LEU A 58 -7.43 7.25 0.58
N LYS A 59 -8.60 7.70 1.05
CA LYS A 59 -8.82 8.15 2.43
C LYS A 59 -9.19 7.03 3.38
N LYS A 60 -9.68 5.90 2.88
CA LYS A 60 -10.17 4.79 3.70
C LYS A 60 -9.01 4.14 4.47
N PRO A 61 -9.14 3.93 5.80
CA PRO A 61 -8.11 3.24 6.56
C PRO A 61 -7.95 1.81 6.06
N ARG A 62 -6.70 1.37 5.88
CA ARG A 62 -6.36 0.06 5.31
C ARG A 62 -5.11 -0.53 5.96
N CYS A 63 -4.87 -1.81 5.69
CA CYS A 63 -3.61 -2.47 6.05
C CYS A 63 -2.44 -1.81 5.31
N GLY A 64 -1.28 -1.68 5.95
CA GLY A 64 -0.05 -1.14 5.33
C GLY A 64 0.73 -2.13 4.47
N LEU A 65 0.18 -3.32 4.20
CA LEU A 65 0.78 -4.28 3.28
C LEU A 65 0.53 -3.84 1.83
N PRO A 66 1.55 -3.92 0.94
CA PRO A 66 1.39 -3.56 -0.46
C PRO A 66 0.54 -4.59 -1.20
N ASP A 67 -0.29 -4.12 -2.13
CA ASP A 67 -1.18 -4.94 -2.96
C ASP A 67 -0.36 -5.68 -4.04
N PHE A 68 0.58 -4.96 -4.65
CA PHE A 68 1.49 -5.49 -5.64
C PHE A 68 2.93 -5.43 -5.15
N GLN A 69 3.69 -6.50 -5.40
CA GLN A 69 5.10 -6.57 -5.02
C GLN A 69 5.95 -6.37 -6.26
N TYR A 70 6.70 -5.27 -6.30
CA TYR A 70 7.76 -5.15 -7.27
C TYR A 70 8.84 -6.19 -7.01
N PRO A 71 9.31 -6.91 -8.04
CA PRO A 71 10.43 -7.82 -7.89
C PRO A 71 11.64 -7.04 -7.42
N SER A 72 12.01 -7.23 -6.14
CA SER A 72 13.24 -6.64 -5.63
C SER A 72 14.42 -7.31 -6.30
N ARG A 73 15.36 -6.50 -6.82
CA ARG A 73 16.67 -7.00 -7.31
C ARG A 73 17.43 -7.77 -6.23
N ARG A 74 17.12 -7.54 -4.95
CA ARG A 74 17.64 -8.30 -3.82
C ARG A 74 16.69 -9.45 -3.50
N ARG A 75 17.17 -10.70 -3.61
CA ARG A 75 16.44 -11.87 -3.09
C ARG A 75 16.14 -11.63 -1.60
N LYS A 76 14.86 -11.46 -1.25
CA LYS A 76 14.45 -11.39 0.16
C LYS A 76 14.77 -12.74 0.80
N ARG A 77 15.42 -12.72 1.97
CA ARG A 77 15.75 -13.92 2.75
C ARG A 77 14.53 -14.64 3.33
N TYR A 78 13.33 -14.09 3.11
CA TYR A 78 12.05 -14.60 3.57
C TYR A 78 11.02 -14.43 2.45
N THR A 79 10.07 -15.35 2.35
CA THR A 79 8.98 -15.34 1.37
C THR A 79 7.80 -14.52 1.91
N LEU A 80 7.17 -13.70 1.05
CA LEU A 80 6.13 -12.75 1.46
C LEU A 80 4.72 -13.33 1.44
N HIS A 81 4.50 -14.38 0.68
CA HIS A 81 3.22 -15.09 0.57
C HIS A 81 3.50 -16.58 0.41
N GLY A 82 2.81 -17.42 1.18
CA GLY A 82 2.86 -18.89 1.02
C GLY A 82 3.68 -19.68 2.04
N GLN A 83 4.13 -19.10 3.16
CA GLN A 83 4.62 -19.90 4.28
C GLN A 83 3.40 -20.51 4.99
N LYS A 84 2.94 -21.67 4.50
CA LYS A 84 2.05 -22.52 5.29
C LYS A 84 2.83 -22.90 6.55
N TRP A 85 2.28 -22.59 7.72
CA TRP A 85 2.85 -23.05 8.98
C TRP A 85 3.05 -24.58 8.90
N HIS A 86 4.27 -25.05 9.19
CA HIS A 86 4.58 -26.47 9.18
C HIS A 86 3.76 -27.25 10.21
N TYR A 87 3.30 -26.57 11.26
CA TYR A 87 2.46 -27.08 12.34
C TYR A 87 1.20 -26.23 12.48
N THR A 88 0.11 -26.84 12.94
CA THR A 88 -1.19 -26.18 13.15
C THR A 88 -1.36 -25.64 14.57
N ASN A 89 -0.57 -26.15 15.52
CA ASN A 89 -0.63 -25.72 16.92
C ASN A 89 0.24 -24.47 17.11
N LEU A 90 -0.34 -23.31 16.82
CA LEU A 90 0.35 -22.03 16.93
C LEU A 90 0.31 -21.50 18.36
N THR A 91 1.45 -21.05 18.87
CA THR A 91 1.56 -20.30 20.12
C THR A 91 1.83 -18.83 19.82
N TRP A 92 1.30 -17.92 20.65
CA TRP A 92 1.45 -16.48 20.48
C TRP A 92 1.72 -15.80 21.83
N SER A 93 2.41 -14.65 21.80
CA SER A 93 2.66 -13.80 22.96
C SER A 93 2.45 -12.33 22.61
N ILE A 94 1.97 -11.55 23.59
CA ILE A 94 1.87 -10.09 23.46
C ILE A 94 3.13 -9.48 24.05
N ASN A 95 3.98 -8.91 23.19
CA ASN A 95 5.22 -8.27 23.62
C ASN A 95 5.01 -6.80 24.01
N SER A 96 3.98 -6.15 23.43
CA SER A 96 3.63 -4.78 23.74
C SER A 96 2.13 -4.56 23.56
N SER A 97 1.53 -3.82 24.48
CA SER A 97 0.15 -3.34 24.37
C SER A 97 0.17 -1.83 24.17
N PRO A 98 -0.69 -1.27 23.30
CA PRO A 98 -0.81 0.18 23.20
C PRO A 98 -1.19 0.76 24.56
N ARG A 99 -0.49 1.82 24.97
CA ARG A 99 -0.87 2.60 26.15
C ARG A 99 -2.19 3.31 25.83
N ASN A 100 -3.28 2.85 26.42
CA ASN A 100 -4.56 3.56 26.39
C ASN A 100 -4.44 4.83 27.22
N ASN A 101 -3.99 5.93 26.62
CA ASN A 101 -4.14 7.26 27.21
C ASN A 101 -5.62 7.67 27.09
N LYS A 102 -6.46 7.26 28.07
CA LYS A 102 -7.87 7.66 28.15
C LYS A 102 -8.08 9.13 28.57
N ASN A 103 -7.30 10.07 28.06
CA ASN A 103 -7.46 11.50 28.37
C ASN A 103 -7.59 12.33 27.09
N GLN A 104 -8.84 12.55 26.66
CA GLN A 104 -9.44 13.55 25.73
C GLN A 104 -10.51 12.82 24.91
N VAL A 105 -11.81 13.15 24.90
CA VAL A 105 -12.50 14.45 24.98
C VAL A 105 -13.91 14.22 25.58
N LYS A 106 -14.35 15.11 26.49
CA LYS A 106 -15.79 15.38 26.74
C LYS A 106 -16.24 16.44 25.75
#